data_AF-A0A843K8F4-F1
#
_entry.id   AF-A0A843K8F4-F1
#
_cell.length_a   1.000
_cell.length_b   1.000
_cell.length_c   1.000
_cell.angle_alpha   90.00
_cell.angle_beta   90.00
_cell.angle_gamma   90.00
#
_symmetry.space_group_name_H-M   'P 1'
#
loop_
_entity.id
_entity.type
_entity.pdbx_description
1 polymer ?
#
loop_
_entity_poly.entity_id
_entity_poly.type
_entity_poly.pdbx_seq_one_letter_code
_entity_poly.pdbx_strand_id
1 'polypeptide(L)' 'SEVERAVQAVVAAKADLVRSKGDRSMGPLMGLVMKELRGKADGGVVSAILKKEIQNILDQ' A
#
# COMPACT_ATOMS: atom_id res chain seq x y z
N SER A 1 6.95 8.16 8.17
CA SER A 1 7.03 9.39 7.31
C SER A 1 5.63 9.77 6.81
N GLU A 2 5.45 10.89 6.07
CA GLU A 2 4.16 11.19 5.41
C GLU A 2 3.76 10.07 4.43
N VAL A 3 4.74 9.58 3.65
CA VAL A 3 4.57 8.45 2.73
C VAL A 3 4.08 7.19 3.46
N GLU A 4 4.72 6.85 4.57
CA GLU A 4 4.36 5.67 5.37
C GLU A 4 2.94 5.76 5.93
N ARG A 5 2.53 6.92 6.45
CA ARG A 5 1.16 7.13 6.94
C ARG A 5 0.13 6.99 5.82
N ALA A 6 0.42 7.53 4.63
CA ALA A 6 -0.46 7.39 3.49
C ALA A 6 -0.61 5.93 3.05
N VAL A 7 0.51 5.18 2.99
CA VAL A 7 0.50 3.75 2.68
C VAL A 7 -0.34 2.97 3.71
N GLN A 8 -0.07 3.16 5.00
CA GLN A 8 -0.78 2.47 6.08
C GLN A 8 -2.29 2.77 6.06
N ALA A 9 -2.68 4.03 5.83
CA ALA A 9 -4.07 4.41 5.73
C ALA A 9 -4.78 3.72 4.55
N VAL A 10 -4.14 3.69 3.38
CA VAL A 10 -4.70 3.02 2.18
C VAL A 10 -4.81 1.51 2.39
N VAL A 11 -3.77 0.88 2.94
CA VAL A 11 -3.74 -0.57 3.18
C VAL A 11 -4.79 -0.98 4.20
N ALA A 12 -4.90 -0.25 5.32
CA ALA A 12 -5.94 -0.48 6.32
C ALA A 12 -7.36 -0.31 5.75
N ALA A 13 -7.60 0.75 4.96
CA ALA A 13 -8.88 0.99 4.30
C ALA A 13 -9.23 -0.05 3.21
N LYS A 14 -8.27 -0.85 2.78
CA LYS A 14 -8.41 -1.86 1.71
C LYS A 14 -7.94 -3.25 2.16
N ALA A 15 -7.98 -3.54 3.47
CA ALA A 15 -7.52 -4.82 4.00
C ALA A 15 -8.23 -6.02 3.36
N ASP A 16 -9.53 -5.91 3.04
CA ASP A 16 -10.27 -6.99 2.35
C ASP A 16 -9.79 -7.22 0.91
N LEU A 17 -9.33 -6.15 0.23
CA LEU A 17 -8.68 -6.29 -1.07
C LEU A 17 -7.36 -7.05 -0.94
N VAL A 18 -6.60 -6.79 0.12
CA VAL A 18 -5.35 -7.51 0.42
C VAL A 18 -5.64 -8.99 0.69
N ARG A 19 -6.58 -9.29 1.60
CA ARG A 19 -6.96 -10.68 1.94
C ARG A 19 -7.50 -11.45 0.73
N SER A 20 -8.25 -10.80 -0.16
CA SER A 20 -8.83 -11.45 -1.35
C SER A 20 -7.83 -11.64 -2.50
N LYS A 21 -6.87 -10.74 -2.68
CA LYS A 21 -5.94 -10.77 -3.83
C LYS A 21 -4.51 -11.20 -3.49
N GLY A 22 -4.13 -11.21 -2.21
CA GLY A 22 -2.77 -11.43 -1.76
C GLY A 22 -1.82 -10.39 -2.36
N ASP A 23 -0.64 -10.84 -2.78
CA ASP A 23 0.37 -10.01 -3.44
C ASP A 23 -0.13 -9.28 -4.69
N ARG A 24 -1.14 -9.83 -5.37
CA ARG A 24 -1.75 -9.20 -6.56
C ARG A 24 -2.50 -7.89 -6.21
N SER A 25 -2.69 -7.58 -4.94
CA SER A 25 -3.20 -6.28 -4.48
C SER A 25 -2.21 -5.13 -4.66
N MET A 26 -0.91 -5.41 -4.85
CA MET A 26 0.15 -4.39 -5.00
C MET A 26 -0.17 -3.34 -6.06
N GLY A 27 -0.50 -3.74 -7.29
CA GLY A 27 -0.77 -2.80 -8.39
C GLY A 27 -1.94 -1.84 -8.10
N PRO A 28 -3.14 -2.38 -7.75
CA PRO A 28 -4.28 -1.56 -7.34
C PRO A 28 -3.97 -0.62 -6.18
N LEU A 29 -3.29 -1.10 -5.13
CA LEU A 29 -2.97 -0.27 -3.96
C LEU A 29 -1.92 0.79 -4.26
N MET A 30 -0.93 0.49 -5.10
CA MET A 30 0.05 1.46 -5.58
C MET A 30 -0.63 2.65 -6.27
N GLY A 31 -1.61 2.38 -7.15
CA GLY A 31 -2.39 3.44 -7.79
C GLY A 31 -3.14 4.33 -6.81
N LEU A 32 -3.70 3.76 -5.74
CA LEU A 32 -4.39 4.50 -4.68
C LEU A 32 -3.43 5.35 -3.84
N VAL A 33 -2.30 4.77 -3.41
CA VAL A 33 -1.28 5.50 -2.64
C VAL A 33 -0.68 6.65 -3.45
N MET A 34 -0.34 6.40 -4.72
CA MET A 34 0.22 7.44 -5.59
C MET A 34 -0.79 8.57 -5.84
N LYS A 35 -2.09 8.27 -5.89
CA LYS A 35 -3.14 9.28 -5.97
C LYS A 35 -3.21 10.12 -4.68
N GLU A 36 -3.16 9.48 -3.52
CA GLU A 36 -3.16 10.15 -2.20
C GLU A 36 -1.96 11.10 -2.06
N LEU A 37 -0.77 10.64 -2.44
CA LEU A 37 0.47 11.41 -2.42
C LEU A 37 0.62 12.39 -3.59
N ARG A 38 -0.40 12.47 -4.47
CA ARG A 38 -0.44 13.31 -5.69
C ARG A 38 0.80 13.15 -6.58
N GLY A 39 1.35 11.94 -6.63
CA GLY A 39 2.55 11.61 -7.40
C GLY A 39 3.85 12.28 -6.93
N LYS A 40 3.89 12.87 -5.74
CA LYS A 40 5.08 13.59 -5.23
C LYS A 40 6.08 12.71 -4.49
N ALA A 41 5.74 11.45 -4.25
CA ALA A 41 6.58 10.52 -3.50
C ALA A 41 7.45 9.67 -4.42
N ASP A 42 8.62 9.28 -3.92
CA ASP A 42 9.49 8.31 -4.59
C ASP A 42 8.79 6.95 -4.67
N GLY A 43 8.65 6.43 -5.90
CA GLY A 43 7.94 5.18 -6.14
C GLY A 43 8.64 3.95 -5.55
N GLY A 44 9.97 3.98 -5.42
CA GLY A 44 10.72 2.91 -4.78
C GLY A 44 10.43 2.83 -3.28
N VAL A 45 10.45 3.98 -2.61
CA VAL A 45 10.08 4.10 -1.19
C VAL A 45 8.63 3.66 -0.96
N VAL A 46 7.69 4.13 -1.79
CA VAL A 46 6.28 3.73 -1.70
C VAL A 46 6.13 2.22 -1.86
N SER A 47 6.76 1.64 -2.89
CA SER A 47 6.68 0.21 -3.18
C SER A 47 7.21 -0.64 -2.03
N ALA A 48 8.33 -0.27 -1.43
CA ALA A 48 8.94 -1.00 -0.32
C ALA A 48 8.04 -1.02 0.92
N ILE A 49 7.47 0.13 1.29
CA ILE A 49 6.57 0.24 2.44
C ILE A 49 5.26 -0.51 2.15
N LEU A 50 4.69 -0.33 0.95
CA LEU A 50 3.43 -0.96 0.57
C LEU A 50 3.54 -2.49 0.59
N LYS A 51 4.64 -3.05 0.06
CA LYS A 51 4.89 -4.49 0.10
C LYS A 51 4.96 -5.02 1.53
N LYS A 52 5.65 -4.30 2.43
CA LYS A 52 5.73 -4.66 3.84
C LYS A 52 4.36 -4.69 4.50
N GLU A 53 3.54 -3.67 4.29
CA GLU A 53 2.19 -3.60 4.90
C GLU A 53 1.22 -4.64 4.35
N ILE A 54 1.33 -5.01 3.06
CA ILE A 54 0.57 -6.13 2.50
C ILE A 54 0.98 -7.44 3.17
N GLN A 55 2.27 -7.70 3.31
CA GLN A 55 2.75 -8.92 3.96
C GLN A 55 2.31 -8.99 5.43
N ASN A 56 2.36 -7.87 6.15
CA ASN A 56 1.87 -7.78 7.53
C ASN A 56 0.38 -8.20 7.67
N ILE A 57 -0.45 -7.99 6.64
CA ILE A 57 -1.86 -8.43 6.65
C ILE A 57 -1.98 -9.91 6.30
N LEU A 58 -1.15 -10.41 5.38
CA LEU A 58 -1.20 -11.81 4.93
C LEU A 58 -0.61 -12.79 5.95
N ASP A 59 0.27 -12.31 6.82
CA ASP A 59 0.88 -13.09 7.90
C ASP A 59 0.04 -13.12 9.19
N GLN A 60 -1.15 -12.47 9.19
CA GLN A 60 -2.13 -12.50 10.29
C GLN A 60 -3.11 -13.67 10.13
#